data_AF-A0A947U293-F1
#
_entry.id   AF-A0A947U293-F1
#
_cell.length_a   1.000
_cell.length_b   1.000
_cell.length_c   1.000
_cell.angle_alpha   90.00
_cell.angle_beta   90.00
_cell.angle_gamma   90.00
#
_symmetry.space_group_name_H-M   'P 1'
#
loop_
_entity.id
_entity.type
_entity.pdbx_description
1 polymer ?
#
loop_
_entity_poly.entity_id
_entity_poly.type
_entity_poly.pdbx_seq_one_letter_code
_entity_poly.pdbx_strand_id
1 'polypeptide(L)'
;MNKRALTLGLLIAILVSVISQALLHGQKAIATDVALYTPPFLSPFFTILIQATSMLAWAVPGIYIGYLCKNKPAQHGAILGATYGILLGVAALTMHVSELSSVNSQLMAATAALTQIAKYSVLFALAAPAGYLLAKHRANL
;
A
#
# COMPACT_ATOMS: atom_id res chain seq x y z
N MET A 1 -10.68 -13.90 -15.07
CA MET A 1 -9.79 -12.97 -14.36
C MET A 1 -9.02 -12.14 -15.37
N ASN A 2 -9.09 -10.81 -15.32
CA ASN A 2 -8.46 -9.95 -16.33
C ASN A 2 -6.96 -9.76 -16.03
N LYS A 3 -6.10 -10.56 -16.68
CA LYS A 3 -4.64 -10.56 -16.44
C LYS A 3 -4.00 -9.19 -16.69
N ARG A 4 -4.47 -8.44 -17.69
CA ARG A 4 -3.96 -7.08 -18.01
C ARG A 4 -4.28 -6.07 -16.90
N ALA A 5 -5.46 -6.15 -16.30
CA ALA A 5 -5.83 -5.25 -15.20
C ALA A 5 -4.98 -5.50 -13.95
N LEU A 6 -4.64 -6.77 -13.68
CA LEU A 6 -3.74 -7.15 -12.59
C LEU A 6 -2.31 -6.66 -12.82
N THR A 7 -1.74 -6.82 -14.03
CA THR A 7 -0.37 -6.36 -14.31
C THR A 7 -0.26 -4.84 -14.24
N LEU A 8 -1.23 -4.11 -14.79
CA LEU A 8 -1.27 -2.64 -14.69
C LEU A 8 -1.50 -2.18 -13.25
N GLY A 9 -2.40 -2.82 -12.51
CA GLY A 9 -2.63 -2.49 -11.11
C GLY A 9 -1.40 -2.74 -10.24
N LEU A 10 -0.59 -3.77 -10.56
CA LEU A 10 0.68 -4.03 -9.88
C LEU A 10 1.72 -2.93 -10.17
N LEU A 11 1.85 -2.52 -11.43
CA LEU A 11 2.74 -1.41 -11.81
C LEU A 11 2.35 -0.11 -11.10
N ILE A 12 1.05 0.19 -11.05
CA ILE A 12 0.53 1.35 -10.33
C ILE A 12 0.79 1.22 -8.83
N ALA A 13 0.62 0.03 -8.25
CA ALA A 13 0.94 -0.19 -6.84
C ALA A 13 2.42 0.10 -6.55
N ILE A 14 3.33 -0.34 -7.40
CA ILE A 14 4.77 -0.07 -7.25
C ILE A 14 5.04 1.43 -7.38
N LEU A 15 4.54 2.09 -8.44
CA LEU A 15 4.75 3.52 -8.67
C LEU A 15 4.20 4.38 -7.53
N VAL A 16 2.95 4.13 -7.12
CA VAL A 16 2.30 4.90 -6.05
C VAL A 16 2.99 4.66 -4.72
N SER A 17 3.48 3.45 -4.45
CA SER A 17 4.23 3.17 -3.23
C SER A 17 5.58 3.90 -3.20
N VAL A 18 6.31 3.98 -4.33
CA VAL A 18 7.55 4.79 -4.41
C VAL A 18 7.24 6.26 -4.16
N ILE A 19 6.19 6.80 -4.79
CA ILE A 19 5.77 8.19 -4.61
C ILE A 19 5.33 8.45 -3.16
N SER A 20 4.54 7.55 -2.59
CA SER A 20 4.08 7.62 -1.19
C SER A 20 5.25 7.59 -0.22
N GLN A 21 6.25 6.72 -0.43
CA GLN A 21 7.45 6.68 0.40
C GLN A 21 8.29 7.96 0.27
N ALA A 22 8.45 8.50 -0.94
CA ALA A 22 9.16 9.76 -1.16
C ALA A 22 8.46 10.93 -0.45
N LEU A 23 7.13 11.01 -0.57
CA LEU A 23 6.31 12.01 0.14
C LEU A 23 6.40 11.84 1.65
N LEU A 24 6.34 10.61 2.16
CA LEU A 24 6.47 10.34 3.60
C LEU A 24 7.84 10.70 4.14
N HIS A 25 8.91 10.43 3.39
CA HIS A 25 10.26 10.85 3.77
C HIS A 25 10.37 12.37 3.84
N GLY A 26 9.86 13.07 2.81
CA GLY A 26 9.82 14.54 2.80
C GLY A 26 8.98 15.10 3.95
N GLN A 27 7.78 14.58 4.16
CA GLN A 27 6.89 15.02 5.24
C GLN A 27 7.49 14.77 6.63
N LYS A 28 8.17 13.64 6.85
CA LYS A 28 8.82 13.36 8.13
C LYS A 28 10.00 14.30 8.40
N ALA A 29 10.82 14.57 7.38
CA ALA A 29 11.94 15.52 7.50
C ALA A 29 11.44 16.95 7.80
N ILE A 30 10.37 17.37 7.11
CA ILE A 30 9.75 18.68 7.36
C ILE A 30 9.09 18.69 8.75
N ALA A 31 8.39 17.63 9.15
CA ALA A 31 7.72 17.56 10.44
C ALA A 31 8.71 17.63 11.61
N THR A 32 9.91 17.04 11.49
CA THR A 32 10.95 17.15 12.53
C THR A 32 11.48 18.58 12.68
N ASP A 33 11.67 19.31 11.57
CA ASP A 33 12.13 20.70 11.61
C ASP A 33 11.03 21.67 12.02
N VAL A 34 9.80 21.43 11.56
CA VAL A 34 8.64 22.29 11.82
C VAL A 34 8.11 22.08 13.24
N ALA A 35 8.23 20.89 13.84
CA ALA A 35 7.79 20.61 15.22
C ALA A 35 8.46 21.50 16.27
N LEU A 36 9.66 22.03 16.00
CA LEU A 36 10.35 23.00 16.86
C LEU A 36 9.68 24.38 16.87
N TYR A 37 8.91 24.71 15.83
CA TYR A 37 8.32 26.03 15.62
C TYR A 37 6.79 26.00 15.46
N THR A 38 6.17 24.81 15.43
CA THR A 38 4.72 24.70 15.29
C THR A 38 4.02 24.64 16.63
N PRO A 39 2.97 25.44 16.81
CA PRO A 39 2.10 25.33 17.97
C PRO A 39 1.53 23.91 18.12
N PRO A 40 1.40 23.40 19.36
CA PRO A 40 0.98 22.02 19.63
C PRO A 40 -0.41 21.67 19.07
N PHE A 41 -1.28 22.66 18.84
CA PHE A 41 -2.61 22.45 18.24
C PHE A 41 -2.56 22.09 16.73
N LEU A 42 -1.45 22.34 16.02
CA LEU A 42 -1.28 21.97 14.61
C LEU A 42 -0.70 20.56 14.41
N SER A 43 -0.08 19.99 15.44
CA SER A 43 0.43 18.61 15.46
C SER A 43 -0.53 17.54 14.91
N PRO A 44 -1.84 17.53 15.27
CA PRO A 44 -2.77 16.54 14.73
C PRO A 44 -2.97 16.67 13.21
N PHE A 45 -2.87 17.86 12.62
CA PHE A 45 -2.99 18.03 11.17
C PHE A 45 -1.82 17.39 10.41
N PHE A 46 -0.59 17.55 10.90
CA PHE A 46 0.58 16.88 10.32
C PHE A 46 0.48 15.36 10.45
N THR A 47 -0.01 14.88 11.60
CA THR A 47 -0.23 13.45 11.84
C THR A 47 -1.24 12.86 10.85
N ILE A 48 -2.38 13.54 10.65
CA ILE A 48 -3.40 13.14 9.67
C ILE A 48 -2.83 13.14 8.25
N LEU A 49 -2.03 14.15 7.89
CA LEU A 49 -1.41 14.24 6.56
C LEU A 49 -0.44 13.09 6.30
N ILE A 50 0.42 12.76 7.27
CA ILE A 50 1.32 11.60 7.20
C ILE A 50 0.51 10.31 7.06
N GLN A 51 -0.56 10.16 7.84
CA GLN A 51 -1.41 8.98 7.79
C GLN A 51 -2.10 8.85 6.42
N ALA A 52 -2.70 9.92 5.90
CA ALA A 52 -3.32 9.93 4.57
C ALA A 52 -2.31 9.59 3.46
N THR A 53 -1.10 10.16 3.54
CA THR A 53 -0.03 9.91 2.57
C THR A 53 0.44 8.46 2.60
N SER A 54 0.47 7.83 3.78
CA SER A 54 0.77 6.41 3.93
C SER A 54 -0.32 5.50 3.36
N MET A 55 -1.57 6.00 3.29
CA MET A 55 -2.69 5.23 2.73
C MET A 55 -2.67 5.17 1.19
N LEU A 56 -2.06 6.15 0.52
CA LEU A 56 -2.01 6.21 -0.94
C LEU A 56 -1.45 4.93 -1.56
N ALA A 57 -0.40 4.37 -0.97
CA ALA A 57 0.32 3.17 -1.43
C ALA A 57 -0.59 1.97 -1.67
N TRP A 58 -1.70 1.85 -0.93
CA TRP A 58 -2.65 0.74 -1.07
C TRP A 58 -4.03 1.19 -1.56
N ALA A 59 -4.46 2.42 -1.25
CA ALA A 59 -5.78 2.92 -1.62
C ALA A 59 -5.90 3.14 -3.14
N VAL A 60 -4.93 3.82 -3.75
CA VAL A 60 -4.96 4.14 -5.20
C VAL A 60 -4.96 2.88 -6.08
N PRO A 61 -4.01 1.93 -5.93
CA PRO A 61 -4.02 0.73 -6.76
C PRO A 61 -5.22 -0.20 -6.46
N GLY A 62 -5.69 -0.24 -5.21
CA GLY A 62 -6.92 -0.96 -4.84
C GLY A 62 -8.15 -0.41 -5.57
N ILE A 63 -8.34 0.91 -5.54
CA ILE A 63 -9.41 1.61 -6.28
C ILE A 63 -9.27 1.37 -7.79
N TYR A 64 -8.05 1.47 -8.34
CA TYR A 64 -7.81 1.27 -9.77
C TYR A 64 -8.23 -0.12 -10.27
N ILE A 65 -7.91 -1.18 -9.51
CA ILE A 65 -8.37 -2.53 -9.83
C ILE A 65 -9.86 -2.70 -9.66
N GLY A 66 -10.43 -2.11 -8.62
CA GLY A 66 -11.88 -2.04 -8.46
C GLY A 66 -12.58 -1.44 -9.66
N TYR A 67 -12.01 -0.37 -10.21
CA TYR A 67 -12.53 0.34 -11.38
C TYR A 67 -12.46 -0.50 -12.66
N LEU A 68 -11.38 -1.26 -12.87
CA LEU A 68 -11.20 -2.10 -14.06
C LEU A 68 -11.90 -3.46 -13.97
N CYS A 69 -11.99 -4.06 -12.78
CA CYS A 69 -12.53 -5.40 -12.57
C CYS A 69 -13.98 -5.34 -12.09
N LYS A 70 -14.93 -5.42 -13.03
CA LYS A 70 -16.37 -5.39 -12.76
C LYS A 70 -16.90 -6.62 -12.01
N ASN A 71 -16.22 -7.77 -12.11
CA ASN A 71 -16.63 -9.01 -11.47
C ASN A 71 -15.83 -9.26 -10.20
N LYS A 72 -16.51 -9.35 -9.05
CA LYS A 72 -15.91 -9.67 -7.73
C LYS A 72 -14.68 -8.78 -7.41
N PRO A 73 -14.87 -7.44 -7.27
CA PRO A 73 -13.78 -6.49 -7.09
C PRO A 73 -12.94 -6.76 -5.84
N ALA A 74 -13.57 -7.14 -4.72
CA ALA A 74 -12.86 -7.47 -3.48
C ALA A 74 -11.89 -8.65 -3.64
N GLN A 75 -12.27 -9.69 -4.40
CA GLN A 75 -11.39 -10.84 -4.66
C GLN A 75 -10.19 -10.45 -5.53
N HIS A 76 -10.41 -9.62 -6.55
CA HIS A 76 -9.33 -9.14 -7.41
C HIS A 76 -8.38 -8.19 -6.66
N GLY A 77 -8.93 -7.36 -5.77
CA GLY A 77 -8.15 -6.54 -4.83
C GLY A 77 -7.30 -7.39 -3.89
N ALA A 78 -7.88 -8.42 -3.26
CA ALA A 78 -7.15 -9.34 -2.38
C ALA A 78 -5.98 -10.05 -3.10
N ILE A 79 -6.21 -10.54 -4.32
CA ILE A 79 -5.18 -11.20 -5.12
C ILE A 79 -4.05 -10.21 -5.45
N LEU A 80 -4.36 -8.97 -5.83
CA LEU A 80 -3.31 -7.97 -6.06
C LEU A 80 -2.57 -7.64 -4.76
N GLY A 81 -3.30 -7.43 -3.66
CA GLY A 81 -2.68 -7.13 -2.37
C GLY A 81 -1.73 -8.25 -1.92
N ALA A 82 -2.11 -9.51 -2.16
CA ALA A 82 -1.26 -10.66 -1.89
C ALA A 82 -0.01 -10.69 -2.78
N THR A 83 -0.13 -10.49 -4.10
CA THR A 83 1.04 -10.46 -5.00
C THR A 83 1.96 -9.28 -4.70
N TYR A 84 1.40 -8.12 -4.38
CA TYR A 84 2.15 -6.95 -3.96
C TYR A 84 2.88 -7.18 -2.63
N GLY A 85 2.19 -7.77 -1.64
CA GLY A 85 2.80 -8.14 -0.37
C GLY A 85 3.92 -9.18 -0.50
N ILE A 86 3.79 -10.14 -1.43
CA ILE A 86 4.86 -11.10 -1.74
C ILE A 86 6.10 -10.36 -2.27
N LEU A 87 5.93 -9.44 -3.22
CA LEU A 87 7.04 -8.65 -3.75
C LEU A 87 7.76 -7.85 -2.67
N LEU A 88 7.00 -7.20 -1.79
CA LEU A 88 7.58 -6.46 -0.66
C LEU A 88 8.26 -7.37 0.35
N GLY A 89 7.66 -8.52 0.66
CA GLY A 89 8.25 -9.53 1.55
C GLY A 89 9.57 -10.05 1.01
N VAL A 90 9.63 -10.37 -0.29
CA VAL A 90 10.86 -10.79 -0.97
C VAL A 90 11.90 -9.68 -0.96
N ALA A 91 11.52 -8.44 -1.27
CA ALA A 91 12.44 -7.30 -1.24
C ALA A 91 13.04 -7.08 0.17
N ALA A 92 12.20 -7.16 1.21
CA ALA A 92 12.65 -7.04 2.61
C ALA A 92 13.60 -8.18 3.01
N LEU A 93 13.29 -9.42 2.61
CA LEU A 93 14.17 -10.57 2.81
C LEU A 93 15.51 -10.35 2.13
N THR A 94 15.55 -9.93 0.86
CA THR A 94 16.80 -9.69 0.13
C THR A 94 17.67 -8.59 0.74
N MET A 95 17.07 -7.56 1.34
CA MET A 95 17.81 -6.48 2.00
C MET A 95 18.48 -6.92 3.30
N HIS A 96 17.91 -7.89 4.01
CA HIS A 96 18.45 -8.40 5.27
C HIS A 96 19.19 -9.74 5.14
N VAL A 97 19.33 -10.30 3.93
CA VAL A 97 20.01 -11.60 3.69
C VAL A 97 21.41 -11.63 4.32
N SER A 98 22.14 -10.51 4.32
CA SER A 98 23.47 -10.38 4.94
C SER A 98 23.47 -10.39 6.48
N GLU A 99 22.32 -10.18 7.12
CA GLU A 99 22.14 -10.13 8.58
C GLU A 99 21.40 -11.37 9.14
N LEU A 100 20.84 -12.22 8.27
CA LEU A 100 20.08 -13.43 8.62
C LEU A 100 21.02 -14.61 8.99
N SER A 101 21.83 -14.44 10.05
CA SER A 101 22.78 -15.47 10.51
C SER A 101 22.17 -16.49 11.48
N SER A 102 20.99 -16.21 12.05
CA SER A 102 20.34 -17.08 13.05
C SER A 102 18.96 -17.57 12.60
N VAL A 103 18.60 -18.80 13.00
CA VAL A 103 17.27 -19.39 12.73
C VAL A 103 16.13 -18.49 13.25
N ASN A 104 16.36 -17.81 14.39
CA ASN A 104 15.39 -16.88 14.95
C ASN A 104 15.18 -15.64 14.05
N SER A 105 16.25 -15.07 13.50
CA SER A 105 16.17 -13.95 12.54
C SER A 105 15.46 -14.32 11.24
N GLN A 106 15.65 -15.55 10.75
CA GLN A 106 14.95 -16.08 9.57
C GLN A 106 13.44 -16.23 9.82
N LEU A 107 13.05 -16.74 10.99
CA LEU A 107 11.66 -16.91 11.37
C LEU A 107 10.95 -15.56 11.57
N MET A 108 11.63 -14.56 12.15
CA MET A 108 11.12 -13.20 12.25
C MET A 108 10.93 -12.54 10.89
N ALA A 109 11.85 -12.74 9.94
CA ALA A 109 11.71 -12.22 8.58
C ALA A 109 10.54 -12.87 7.83
N ALA A 110 10.36 -14.19 7.96
CA ALA A 110 9.26 -14.92 7.34
C ALA A 110 7.88 -14.51 7.90
N THR A 111 7.77 -14.35 9.21
CA THR A 111 6.53 -13.88 9.86
C THR A 111 6.22 -12.44 9.51
N ALA A 112 7.23 -11.56 9.41
CA ALA A 112 7.05 -10.20 8.91
C ALA A 112 6.55 -10.18 7.46
N ALA A 113 7.13 -11.00 6.58
CA ALA A 113 6.69 -11.11 5.19
C ALA A 113 5.24 -11.60 5.07
N LEU A 114 4.86 -12.64 5.81
CA LEU A 114 3.47 -13.13 5.88
C LEU A 114 2.50 -12.04 6.37
N THR A 115 2.91 -11.28 7.39
CA THR A 115 2.11 -10.18 7.93
C THR A 115 1.89 -9.09 6.88
N GLN A 116 2.92 -8.75 6.08
CA GLN A 116 2.78 -7.78 4.98
C GLN A 116 1.84 -8.30 3.89
N ILE A 117 1.93 -9.59 3.52
CA ILE A 117 1.01 -10.23 2.56
C ILE A 117 -0.44 -10.13 3.04
N ALA A 118 -0.70 -10.52 4.29
CA ALA A 118 -2.03 -10.46 4.87
C ALA A 118 -2.55 -9.02 4.94
N LYS A 119 -1.73 -8.09 5.42
CA LYS A 119 -2.06 -6.66 5.52
C LYS A 119 -2.47 -6.08 4.17
N TYR A 120 -1.63 -6.21 3.15
CA TYR A 120 -1.93 -5.63 1.83
C TYR A 120 -3.07 -6.35 1.12
N SER A 121 -3.23 -7.67 1.30
CA SER A 121 -4.40 -8.40 0.81
C SER A 121 -5.70 -7.81 1.33
N VAL A 122 -5.80 -7.57 2.65
CA VAL A 122 -7.00 -6.99 3.27
C VAL A 122 -7.22 -5.54 2.83
N LEU A 123 -6.17 -4.71 2.86
CA LEU A 123 -6.28 -3.28 2.51
C LEU A 123 -6.73 -3.08 1.05
N PHE A 124 -6.18 -3.86 0.12
CA PHE A 124 -6.58 -3.78 -1.28
C PHE A 124 -7.98 -4.34 -1.52
N ALA A 125 -8.37 -5.40 -0.80
CA ALA A 125 -9.72 -5.94 -0.85
C ALA A 125 -10.78 -4.94 -0.36
N LEU A 126 -10.44 -4.12 0.64
CA LEU A 126 -11.32 -3.07 1.16
C LEU A 126 -11.41 -1.85 0.23
N ALA A 127 -10.31 -1.51 -0.46
CA ALA A 127 -10.29 -0.37 -1.39
C ALA A 127 -10.96 -0.66 -2.75
N ALA A 128 -10.93 -1.92 -3.22
CA ALA A 128 -11.46 -2.27 -4.54
C ALA A 128 -12.99 -2.04 -4.73
N PRO A 129 -13.88 -2.29 -3.75
CA PRO A 129 -15.29 -1.96 -3.87
C PRO A 129 -15.57 -0.47 -4.18
N ALA A 130 -14.77 0.45 -3.63
CA ALA A 130 -14.93 1.88 -3.88
C ALA A 130 -14.66 2.23 -5.35
N GLY A 131 -13.62 1.66 -5.96
CA GLY A 131 -13.34 1.82 -7.38
C GLY A 131 -14.42 1.23 -8.29
N TYR A 132 -15.00 0.11 -7.90
CA TYR A 132 -16.12 -0.51 -8.64
C TYR A 132 -17.37 0.37 -8.64
N LEU A 133 -17.74 0.95 -7.48
CA LEU A 133 -18.86 1.88 -7.38
C LEU A 133 -18.66 3.10 -8.28
N LEU A 134 -17.42 3.62 -8.33
CA LEU A 134 -17.06 4.76 -9.17
C LEU A 134 -17.19 4.43 -10.67
N ALA A 135 -16.76 3.24 -11.10
CA ALA A 135 -16.95 2.76 -12.46
C ALA A 135 -18.43 2.56 -12.81
N LYS A 136 -19.23 2.03 -11.87
CA LYS A 136 -20.67 1.82 -12.05
C LYS A 136 -21.43 3.14 -12.17
N HIS A 137 -21.10 4.13 -11.36
CA HIS A 137 -21.71 5.46 -11.44
C HIS A 137 -21.43 6.11 -12.80
N ARG A 138 -20.17 6.07 -13.28
CA ARG A 138 -19.80 6.61 -14.59
C ARG A 138 -20.51 5.92 -15.75
N ALA A 139 -20.76 4.62 -15.67
CA ALA A 139 -21.46 3.87 -16.73
C ALA A 139 -22.98 4.16 -16.78
N ASN A 140 -23.53 4.78 -15.73
CA ASN A 140 -24.93 5.18 -15.63
C ASN A 140 -25.16 6.68 -15.93
N LEU A 141 -24.09 7.43 -16.23
CA LEU A 141 -24.11 8.80 -16.74
C LEU A 141 -24.04 8.77 -18.28
#